data_AF-A1SUT8-F1
#
_entry.id   AF-A1SUT8-F1
#
_cell.length_a   1.000
_cell.length_b   1.000
_cell.length_c   1.000
_cell.angle_alpha   90.00
_cell.angle_beta   90.00
_cell.angle_gamma   90.00
#
_symmetry.space_group_name_H-M   'P 1'
#
loop_
_entity.id
_entity.type
_entity.pdbx_description
1 polymer ?
#
loop_
_entity_poly.entity_id
_entity_poly.type
_entity_poly.pdbx_seq_one_letter_code
_entity_poly.pdbx_strand_id
1 'polypeptide(L)'
;MVLIASTFIVACSGASTPSTSIKAYDGPVQFADAKYDCGGDNNGSAGLTDYYGAVNTTNVIINSNPELCEFVVTGNANSIDTSNGKAMPDIEYVIPRGLLKQGSPITASPLTTLIAEQIVADADAVPPVVRENISDVVTEVVNDLYDMDFANDTGFTALDLALDMEGTIKKLDSGTASKVIATNHVTNDVIVYVKANKGKKLNVKSLIKTSKALAKKVVTDNPGYPTTTTGEKVVTVSVADVEKVYIKVEANDPDPVTAAGITIVVAIAKPVPAPTGATGSTGLTGGGN
;
A
#
# COMPACT_ATOMS: atom_id res chain seq x y z
N MET A 1 46.39 -35.73 41.17
CA MET A 1 46.10 -35.40 39.76
C MET A 1 44.59 -35.28 39.64
N VAL A 2 44.08 -34.06 39.45
CA VAL A 2 42.65 -33.81 39.22
C VAL A 2 42.47 -33.71 37.71
N LEU A 3 41.70 -34.64 37.14
CA LEU A 3 41.26 -34.58 35.75
C LEU A 3 40.07 -33.61 35.68
N ILE A 4 40.27 -32.45 35.06
CA ILE A 4 39.17 -31.57 34.69
C ILE A 4 38.67 -32.03 33.32
N ALA A 5 37.54 -32.73 33.30
CA ALA A 5 36.80 -33.00 32.08
C ALA A 5 36.04 -31.73 31.69
N SER A 6 36.54 -31.01 30.70
CA SER A 6 35.84 -29.88 30.09
C SER A 6 34.78 -30.41 29.12
N THR A 7 33.52 -30.42 29.56
CA THR A 7 32.37 -30.57 28.68
C THR A 7 32.23 -29.32 27.82
N PHE A 8 32.48 -29.45 26.52
CA PHE A 8 32.06 -28.46 25.53
C PHE A 8 30.52 -28.48 25.46
N ILE A 9 29.88 -27.49 26.08
CA ILE A 9 28.49 -27.18 25.79
C ILE A 9 28.48 -26.45 24.45
N VAL A 10 28.17 -27.18 23.38
CA VAL A 10 27.75 -26.57 22.12
C VAL A 10 26.39 -25.93 22.40
N ALA A 11 26.40 -24.63 22.69
CA ALA A 11 25.20 -23.82 22.65
C ALA A 11 24.72 -23.80 21.20
N CYS A 12 23.70 -24.60 20.91
CA CYS A 12 22.91 -24.45 19.71
C CYS A 12 22.12 -23.16 19.87
N SER A 13 22.73 -22.00 19.59
CA SER A 13 22.00 -20.76 19.45
C SER A 13 21.13 -20.94 18.21
N GLY A 14 19.85 -21.22 18.42
CA GLY A 14 18.85 -21.25 17.36
C GLY A 14 18.87 -19.91 16.64
N ALA A 15 19.63 -19.83 15.55
CA ALA A 15 19.60 -18.67 14.67
C ALA A 15 18.20 -18.64 14.09
N SER A 16 17.35 -17.76 14.62
CA SER A 16 16.06 -17.45 14.01
C SER A 16 16.35 -17.02 12.57
N THR A 17 15.80 -17.73 11.60
CA THR A 17 15.89 -17.31 10.21
C THR A 17 15.29 -15.91 10.11
N PRO A 18 16.04 -14.90 9.61
CA PRO A 18 15.49 -13.56 9.44
C PRO A 18 14.20 -13.62 8.62
N SER A 19 13.16 -12.95 9.10
CA SER A 19 11.87 -12.86 8.45
C SER A 19 11.57 -11.40 8.17
N THR A 20 11.23 -11.10 6.92
CA THR A 20 10.80 -9.76 6.51
C THR A 20 9.31 -9.77 6.26
N SER A 21 8.63 -8.69 6.68
CA SER A 21 7.20 -8.50 6.49
C SER A 21 6.96 -7.61 5.28
N ILE A 22 6.09 -8.07 4.37
CA ILE A 22 5.60 -7.32 3.21
C ILE A 22 4.16 -6.92 3.52
N LYS A 23 3.85 -5.63 3.38
CA LYS A 23 2.51 -5.10 3.62
C LYS A 23 1.81 -4.71 2.33
N ALA A 24 0.51 -4.96 2.24
CA ALA A 24 -0.39 -4.40 1.25
C ALA A 24 -1.24 -3.30 1.92
N TYR A 25 -1.23 -2.09 1.36
CA TYR A 25 -1.79 -0.93 2.07
C TYR A 25 -2.54 0.04 1.16
N ASP A 26 -3.86 0.01 1.25
CA ASP A 26 -4.75 1.16 1.04
C ASP A 26 -5.14 1.83 2.37
N GLY A 27 -4.69 1.23 3.48
CA GLY A 27 -5.53 0.63 4.52
C GLY A 27 -5.13 -0.86 4.57
N PRO A 28 -4.98 -1.54 5.72
CA PRO A 28 -4.43 -2.90 5.72
C PRO A 28 -5.28 -3.85 4.87
N VAL A 29 -4.74 -4.32 3.74
CA VAL A 29 -5.50 -5.16 2.80
C VAL A 29 -5.27 -6.62 3.12
N GLN A 30 -6.30 -7.30 3.61
CA GLN A 30 -6.29 -8.72 3.91
C GLN A 30 -6.50 -9.56 2.64
N PHE A 31 -5.94 -10.78 2.63
CA PHE A 31 -6.06 -11.78 1.56
C PHE A 31 -5.53 -11.33 0.20
N ALA A 32 -4.66 -10.34 0.13
CA ALA A 32 -3.96 -9.99 -1.10
C ALA A 32 -2.78 -10.95 -1.32
N ASP A 33 -2.57 -11.40 -2.57
CA ASP A 33 -1.47 -12.31 -2.94
C ASP A 33 -0.22 -11.50 -3.28
N ALA A 34 0.84 -11.70 -2.49
CA ALA A 34 2.12 -11.03 -2.69
C ALA A 34 3.10 -11.93 -3.43
N LYS A 35 3.61 -11.43 -4.57
CA LYS A 35 4.65 -12.07 -5.39
C LYS A 35 5.88 -11.18 -5.47
N TYR A 36 7.02 -11.81 -5.71
CA TYR A 36 8.29 -11.12 -5.87
C TYR A 36 9.10 -11.68 -7.03
N ASP A 37 9.88 -10.82 -7.66
CA ASP A 37 10.88 -11.17 -8.66
C ASP A 37 12.19 -10.40 -8.40
N CYS A 38 13.19 -11.11 -7.88
CA CYS A 38 14.52 -10.57 -7.59
C CYS A 38 15.54 -10.86 -8.71
N GLY A 39 15.09 -11.34 -9.87
CA GLY A 39 15.91 -11.66 -11.03
C GLY A 39 16.48 -13.09 -11.05
N GLY A 40 16.73 -13.60 -12.26
CA GLY A 40 17.16 -14.98 -12.47
C GLY A 40 16.10 -15.97 -12.00
N ASP A 41 16.51 -16.98 -11.24
CA ASP A 41 15.61 -17.99 -10.64
C ASP A 41 15.03 -17.55 -9.28
N ASN A 42 15.22 -16.28 -8.88
CA ASN A 42 14.83 -15.77 -7.56
C ASN A 42 13.46 -15.07 -7.58
N ASN A 43 12.46 -15.77 -8.09
CA ASN A 43 11.08 -15.33 -8.15
C ASN A 43 10.17 -16.29 -7.36
N GLY A 44 9.04 -15.79 -6.88
CA GLY A 44 8.14 -16.61 -6.08
C GLY A 44 6.93 -15.86 -5.51
N SER A 45 6.19 -16.56 -4.65
CA SER A 45 5.10 -15.99 -3.86
C SER A 45 5.50 -15.94 -2.38
N ALA A 46 5.17 -14.84 -1.71
CA ALA A 46 5.24 -14.72 -0.27
C ALA A 46 3.96 -15.23 0.41
N GLY A 47 2.86 -15.38 -0.35
CA GLY A 47 1.57 -15.86 0.13
C GLY A 47 0.53 -14.75 0.28
N LEU A 48 -0.53 -15.05 1.03
CA LEU A 48 -1.63 -14.13 1.28
C LEU A 48 -1.37 -13.26 2.51
N THR A 49 -1.76 -11.99 2.43
CA THR A 49 -1.74 -11.08 3.57
C THR A 49 -2.77 -11.45 4.64
N ASP A 50 -2.39 -11.24 5.90
CA ASP A 50 -3.24 -11.42 7.07
C ASP A 50 -4.16 -10.21 7.30
N TYR A 51 -4.85 -10.20 8.46
CA TYR A 51 -5.74 -9.11 8.87
C TYR A 51 -5.05 -7.73 8.93
N TYR A 52 -3.75 -7.70 9.22
CA TYR A 52 -2.94 -6.48 9.29
C TYR A 52 -2.33 -6.12 7.93
N GLY A 53 -2.82 -6.75 6.86
CA GLY A 53 -2.31 -6.57 5.51
C GLY A 53 -0.87 -7.06 5.35
N ALA A 54 -0.38 -7.93 6.24
CA ALA A 54 1.01 -8.34 6.28
C ALA A 54 1.19 -9.80 5.85
N VAL A 55 2.29 -10.09 5.17
CA VAL A 55 2.75 -11.46 4.90
C VAL A 55 4.25 -11.54 5.16
N ASN A 56 4.68 -12.62 5.81
CA ASN A 56 6.07 -12.80 6.21
C ASN A 56 6.79 -13.75 5.25
N THR A 57 8.03 -13.42 4.90
CA THR A 57 8.89 -14.26 4.07
C THR A 57 10.26 -14.44 4.70
N THR A 58 10.82 -15.64 4.55
CA THR A 58 12.19 -16.00 4.97
C THR A 58 13.16 -16.03 3.79
N ASN A 59 12.74 -15.54 2.61
CA ASN A 59 13.59 -15.51 1.42
C ASN A 59 14.87 -14.70 1.68
N VAL A 60 16.02 -15.34 1.45
CA VAL A 60 17.34 -14.78 1.77
C VAL A 60 17.62 -13.50 0.97
N ILE A 61 17.21 -13.41 -0.29
CA ILE A 61 17.46 -12.23 -1.12
C ILE A 61 16.61 -11.05 -0.66
N ILE A 62 15.34 -11.26 -0.35
CA ILE A 62 14.49 -10.20 0.22
C ILE A 62 15.09 -9.68 1.54
N ASN A 63 15.66 -10.56 2.37
CA ASN A 63 16.28 -10.17 3.63
C ASN A 63 17.63 -9.45 3.48
N SER A 64 18.39 -9.74 2.42
CA SER A 64 19.78 -9.27 2.27
C SER A 64 19.95 -8.17 1.22
N ASN A 65 19.22 -8.25 0.12
CA ASN A 65 19.30 -7.35 -1.04
C ASN A 65 17.88 -7.06 -1.60
N PRO A 66 16.93 -6.52 -0.79
CA PRO A 66 15.57 -6.26 -1.24
C PRO A 66 15.48 -5.27 -2.40
N GLU A 67 16.49 -4.43 -2.60
CA GLU A 67 16.59 -3.50 -3.72
C GLU A 67 16.62 -4.19 -5.09
N LEU A 68 16.99 -5.48 -5.15
CA LEU A 68 16.97 -6.26 -6.40
C LEU A 68 15.57 -6.75 -6.77
N CYS A 69 14.63 -6.69 -5.83
CA CYS A 69 13.33 -7.30 -5.95
C CYS A 69 12.28 -6.30 -6.43
N GLU A 70 11.49 -6.72 -7.40
CA GLU A 70 10.17 -6.16 -7.67
C GLU A 70 9.13 -6.93 -6.86
N PHE A 71 8.13 -6.24 -6.32
CA PHE A 71 6.97 -6.87 -5.69
C PHE A 71 5.70 -6.50 -6.41
N VAL A 72 4.83 -7.49 -6.61
CA VAL A 72 3.48 -7.30 -7.13
C VAL A 72 2.51 -7.90 -6.14
N VAL A 73 1.59 -7.08 -5.63
CA VAL A 73 0.54 -7.51 -4.71
C VAL A 73 -0.82 -7.36 -5.38
N THR A 74 -1.50 -8.47 -5.59
CA THR A 74 -2.79 -8.50 -6.31
C THR A 74 -3.95 -8.86 -5.40
N GLY A 75 -5.09 -8.22 -5.62
CA GLY A 75 -6.36 -8.58 -5.00
C GLY A 75 -6.92 -9.90 -5.55
N ASN A 76 -7.89 -10.45 -4.83
CA ASN A 76 -8.78 -11.50 -5.27
C ASN A 76 -10.19 -11.26 -4.73
N ALA A 77 -11.15 -12.13 -5.07
CA ALA A 77 -12.55 -11.98 -4.67
C ALA A 77 -12.81 -11.79 -3.17
N ASN A 78 -11.86 -12.19 -2.31
CA ASN A 78 -11.97 -12.05 -0.85
C ASN A 78 -11.11 -10.89 -0.29
N SER A 79 -10.30 -10.23 -1.11
CA SER A 79 -9.43 -9.15 -0.64
C SER A 79 -10.25 -7.98 -0.14
N ILE A 80 -9.88 -7.47 1.03
CA ILE A 80 -10.65 -6.45 1.75
C ILE A 80 -9.71 -5.54 2.53
N ASP A 81 -9.94 -4.24 2.47
CA ASP A 81 -9.31 -3.28 3.37
C ASP A 81 -9.97 -3.41 4.76
N THR A 82 -9.21 -3.87 5.76
CA THR A 82 -9.75 -4.15 7.09
C THR A 82 -10.06 -2.88 7.87
N SER A 83 -9.51 -1.73 7.48
CA SER A 83 -9.75 -0.45 8.16
C SER A 83 -11.17 0.06 7.92
N ASN A 84 -11.71 -0.16 6.72
CA ASN A 84 -12.98 0.40 6.28
C ASN A 84 -13.93 -0.64 5.65
N GLY A 85 -13.54 -1.91 5.55
CA GLY A 85 -14.36 -2.99 4.99
C GLY A 85 -14.58 -2.92 3.47
N LYS A 86 -13.82 -2.10 2.73
CA LYS A 86 -13.93 -1.98 1.28
C LYS A 86 -13.39 -3.23 0.60
N ALA A 87 -14.15 -3.78 -0.35
CA ALA A 87 -13.69 -4.87 -1.19
C ALA A 87 -12.59 -4.39 -2.15
N MET A 88 -11.52 -5.17 -2.27
CA MET A 88 -10.30 -4.83 -3.02
C MET A 88 -9.91 -5.93 -4.02
N PRO A 89 -10.84 -6.48 -4.83
CA PRO A 89 -10.51 -7.61 -5.71
C PRO A 89 -9.61 -7.24 -6.88
N ASP A 90 -9.66 -6.00 -7.32
CA ASP A 90 -9.02 -5.55 -8.57
C ASP A 90 -7.72 -4.77 -8.33
N ILE A 91 -7.18 -4.79 -7.10
CA ILE A 91 -5.94 -4.09 -6.80
C ILE A 91 -4.75 -4.80 -7.44
N GLU A 92 -3.78 -4.01 -7.86
CA GLU A 92 -2.46 -4.47 -8.27
C GLU A 92 -1.45 -3.40 -7.86
N TYR A 93 -0.79 -3.65 -6.72
CA TYR A 93 0.24 -2.76 -6.20
C TYR A 93 1.62 -3.23 -6.59
N VAL A 94 2.44 -2.29 -7.05
CA VAL A 94 3.80 -2.56 -7.50
C VAL A 94 4.79 -1.84 -6.59
N ILE A 95 5.85 -2.54 -6.20
CA ILE A 95 7.06 -1.94 -5.64
C ILE A 95 8.17 -2.17 -6.66
N PRO A 96 8.73 -1.10 -7.26
CA PRO A 96 9.75 -1.25 -8.30
C PRO A 96 11.10 -1.62 -7.68
N ARG A 97 11.95 -2.29 -8.48
CA ARG A 97 13.36 -2.52 -8.14
C ARG A 97 14.06 -1.20 -7.80
N GLY A 98 14.99 -1.27 -6.85
CA GLY A 98 15.79 -0.14 -6.38
C GLY A 98 15.09 0.79 -5.39
N LEU A 99 13.78 0.62 -5.13
CA LEU A 99 13.07 1.42 -4.12
C LEU A 99 13.40 0.97 -2.70
N LEU A 100 13.46 -0.34 -2.48
CA LEU A 100 13.65 -0.92 -1.16
C LEU A 100 15.10 -0.82 -0.70
N LYS A 101 15.29 -0.92 0.62
CA LYS A 101 16.59 -0.96 1.28
C LYS A 101 16.58 -2.03 2.36
N GLN A 102 17.74 -2.67 2.56
CA GLN A 102 17.89 -3.67 3.61
C GLN A 102 17.48 -3.11 4.98
N GLY A 103 16.64 -3.87 5.70
CA GLY A 103 16.18 -3.50 7.05
C GLY A 103 15.10 -2.42 7.10
N SER A 104 14.65 -1.89 5.97
CA SER A 104 13.51 -0.99 5.90
C SER A 104 12.18 -1.77 5.81
N PRO A 105 11.06 -1.18 6.26
CA PRO A 105 9.73 -1.73 6.01
C PRO A 105 9.44 -1.86 4.51
N ILE A 106 8.62 -2.83 4.14
CA ILE A 106 8.18 -3.09 2.76
C ILE A 106 6.67 -2.89 2.69
N THR A 107 6.22 -1.85 1.99
CA THR A 107 4.80 -1.54 1.82
C THR A 107 4.48 -1.39 0.33
N ALA A 108 3.62 -2.27 -0.19
CA ALA A 108 3.00 -2.15 -1.50
C ALA A 108 1.70 -1.35 -1.37
N SER A 109 1.57 -0.27 -2.13
CA SER A 109 0.44 0.66 -2.05
C SER A 109 0.14 1.30 -3.41
N PRO A 110 -0.97 2.05 -3.55
CA PRO A 110 -1.18 2.93 -4.69
C PRO A 110 -0.01 3.89 -4.94
N LEU A 111 0.64 4.39 -3.88
CA LEU A 111 1.80 5.28 -4.00
C LEU A 111 3.01 4.61 -4.64
N THR A 112 3.41 3.41 -4.20
CA THR A 112 4.54 2.70 -4.80
C THR A 112 4.26 2.30 -6.25
N THR A 113 2.99 2.09 -6.57
CA THR A 113 2.54 1.84 -7.94
C THR A 113 2.73 3.07 -8.82
N LEU A 114 2.33 4.26 -8.37
CA LEU A 114 2.61 5.50 -9.10
C LEU A 114 4.11 5.76 -9.27
N ILE A 115 4.92 5.43 -8.26
CA ILE A 115 6.39 5.51 -8.34
C ILE A 115 6.91 4.55 -9.42
N ALA A 116 6.42 3.31 -9.48
CA ALA A 116 6.81 2.34 -10.50
C ALA A 116 6.48 2.84 -11.92
N GLU A 117 5.27 3.35 -12.13
CA GLU A 117 4.85 3.93 -13.41
C GLU A 117 5.68 5.16 -13.79
N GLN A 118 6.06 6.00 -12.83
CA GLN A 118 6.88 7.19 -13.08
C GLN A 118 8.35 6.85 -13.40
N ILE A 119 8.87 5.71 -12.90
CA ILE A 119 10.21 5.22 -13.25
C ILE A 119 10.26 4.80 -14.73
N VAL A 120 9.20 4.17 -15.23
CA VAL A 120 9.06 3.74 -16.63
C VAL A 120 8.29 4.81 -17.43
N ALA A 121 8.80 6.05 -17.37
CA ALA A 121 8.11 7.25 -17.87
C ALA A 121 7.69 7.18 -19.35
N ASP A 122 8.37 6.35 -20.16
CA ASP A 122 7.89 5.99 -21.51
C ASP A 122 8.32 4.57 -21.89
N ALA A 123 7.48 3.58 -21.55
CA ALA A 123 7.68 2.17 -21.92
C ALA A 123 7.68 1.91 -23.45
N ASP A 124 7.09 2.83 -24.23
CA ASP A 124 7.00 2.74 -25.70
C ASP A 124 8.17 3.41 -26.41
N ALA A 125 8.99 4.20 -25.69
CA ALA A 125 10.23 4.71 -26.23
C ALA A 125 11.18 3.53 -26.53
N VAL A 126 11.98 3.65 -27.59
CA VAL A 126 13.00 2.66 -27.94
C VAL A 126 14.37 3.36 -27.94
N PRO A 127 15.17 3.22 -26.87
CA PRO A 127 14.92 2.43 -25.65
C PRO A 127 13.92 3.11 -24.69
N PRO A 128 13.29 2.37 -23.76
CA PRO A 128 12.42 2.94 -22.74
C PRO A 128 13.16 4.00 -21.93
N VAL A 129 12.46 5.10 -21.61
CA VAL A 129 13.04 6.13 -20.75
C VAL A 129 12.89 5.69 -19.30
N VAL A 130 13.99 5.20 -18.73
CA VAL A 130 14.08 4.82 -17.32
C VAL A 130 14.69 5.99 -16.55
N ARG A 131 14.00 6.46 -15.50
CA ARG A 131 14.57 7.47 -14.60
C ARG A 131 15.54 6.80 -13.61
N GLU A 132 16.81 7.20 -13.67
CA GLU A 132 17.88 6.54 -12.91
C GLU A 132 17.85 6.85 -11.41
N ASN A 133 17.39 8.04 -10.99
CA ASN A 133 17.33 8.41 -9.58
C ASN A 133 15.94 8.19 -8.97
N ILE A 134 15.73 7.01 -8.39
CA ILE A 134 14.48 6.63 -7.73
C ILE A 134 14.14 7.60 -6.57
N SER A 135 15.12 8.15 -5.85
CA SER A 135 14.86 9.08 -4.75
C SER A 135 14.23 10.39 -5.22
N ASP A 136 14.63 10.87 -6.40
CA ASP A 136 14.04 12.08 -7.00
C ASP A 136 12.62 11.77 -7.49
N VAL A 137 12.40 10.60 -8.08
CA VAL A 137 11.07 10.14 -8.49
C VAL A 137 10.12 10.04 -7.31
N VAL A 138 10.57 9.43 -6.20
CA VAL A 138 9.78 9.29 -4.97
C VAL A 138 9.40 10.67 -4.43
N THR A 139 10.36 11.60 -4.35
CA THR A 139 10.12 12.96 -3.89
C THR A 139 9.12 13.69 -4.78
N GLU A 140 9.29 13.61 -6.10
CA GLU A 140 8.40 14.23 -7.08
C GLU A 140 6.98 13.68 -6.97
N VAL A 141 6.81 12.35 -7.01
CA VAL A 141 5.49 11.72 -6.95
C VAL A 141 4.78 12.04 -5.64
N VAL A 142 5.47 11.96 -4.50
CA VAL A 142 4.88 12.27 -3.19
C VAL A 142 4.48 13.74 -3.10
N ASN A 143 5.39 14.67 -3.43
CA ASN A 143 5.10 16.09 -3.32
C ASN A 143 3.99 16.52 -4.28
N ASP A 144 3.99 15.99 -5.51
CA ASP A 144 2.93 16.25 -6.49
C ASP A 144 1.60 15.67 -6.00
N LEU A 145 1.56 14.40 -5.57
CA LEU A 145 0.35 13.70 -5.14
C LEU A 145 -0.30 14.36 -3.93
N TYR A 146 0.49 14.80 -2.95
CA TYR A 146 -0.04 15.42 -1.74
C TYR A 146 -0.01 16.95 -1.79
N ASP A 147 0.42 17.59 -2.87
CA ASP A 147 0.42 19.07 -3.00
C ASP A 147 1.13 19.76 -1.83
N MET A 148 2.31 19.26 -1.46
CA MET A 148 3.05 19.73 -0.29
C MET A 148 4.54 19.40 -0.41
N ASP A 149 5.39 20.13 0.31
CA ASP A 149 6.78 19.72 0.49
C ASP A 149 6.82 18.75 1.67
N PHE A 150 6.67 17.45 1.38
CA PHE A 150 6.40 16.47 2.41
C PHE A 150 7.48 16.44 3.51
N ALA A 151 8.75 16.63 3.13
CA ALA A 151 9.85 16.66 4.08
C ALA A 151 9.79 17.87 5.02
N ASN A 152 9.63 19.06 4.46
CA ASN A 152 9.61 20.29 5.24
C ASN A 152 8.32 20.48 6.04
N ASP A 153 7.19 20.01 5.51
CA ASP A 153 5.88 20.21 6.13
C ASP A 153 5.56 19.14 7.19
N THR A 154 6.16 17.94 7.13
CA THR A 154 5.87 16.84 8.06
C THR A 154 7.03 16.39 8.94
N GLY A 155 8.28 16.70 8.56
CA GLY A 155 9.49 16.17 9.19
C GLY A 155 9.81 14.71 8.85
N PHE A 156 9.04 14.08 7.96
CA PHE A 156 9.30 12.74 7.41
C PHE A 156 9.65 12.84 5.93
N THR A 157 10.53 11.97 5.44
CA THR A 157 10.89 11.97 4.02
C THR A 157 9.79 11.33 3.17
N ALA A 158 9.75 11.67 1.88
CA ALA A 158 8.89 11.00 0.91
C ALA A 158 9.14 9.48 0.85
N LEU A 159 10.40 9.06 1.09
CA LEU A 159 10.79 7.66 1.15
C LEU A 159 10.25 6.95 2.40
N ASP A 160 10.18 7.63 3.55
CA ASP A 160 9.57 7.06 4.76
C ASP A 160 8.10 6.70 4.50
N LEU A 161 7.36 7.59 3.83
CA LEU A 161 5.97 7.34 3.45
C LEU A 161 5.84 6.19 2.44
N ALA A 162 6.74 6.11 1.45
CA ALA A 162 6.70 5.07 0.43
C ALA A 162 7.04 3.67 0.99
N LEU A 163 7.97 3.58 1.95
CA LEU A 163 8.41 2.30 2.54
C LEU A 163 7.54 1.86 3.72
N ASP A 164 7.07 2.80 4.55
CA ASP A 164 6.25 2.55 5.75
C ASP A 164 5.06 3.51 5.81
N MET A 165 4.10 3.34 4.90
CA MET A 165 2.96 4.24 4.80
C MET A 165 2.15 4.28 6.11
N GLU A 166 1.81 3.12 6.67
CA GLU A 166 1.05 3.04 7.92
C GLU A 166 1.80 3.67 9.10
N GLY A 167 3.08 3.33 9.27
CA GLY A 167 3.89 3.84 10.38
C GLY A 167 4.20 5.33 10.26
N THR A 168 4.30 5.85 9.04
CA THR A 168 4.43 7.29 8.77
C THR A 168 3.13 8.02 9.06
N ILE A 169 1.99 7.56 8.52
CA ILE A 169 0.67 8.17 8.75
C ILE A 169 0.36 8.31 10.24
N LYS A 170 0.66 7.28 11.05
CA LYS A 170 0.43 7.30 12.52
C LYS A 170 1.18 8.41 13.27
N LYS A 171 2.22 8.99 12.66
CA LYS A 171 3.05 10.05 13.27
C LYS A 171 2.74 11.44 12.74
N LEU A 172 1.92 11.56 11.69
CA LEU A 172 1.49 12.83 11.13
C LEU A 172 0.46 13.50 12.04
N ASP A 173 0.32 14.83 11.92
CA ASP A 173 -0.83 15.52 12.51
C ASP A 173 -2.14 15.05 11.87
N SER A 174 -3.27 15.21 12.57
CA SER A 174 -4.55 14.67 12.12
C SER A 174 -5.02 15.22 10.77
N GLY A 175 -4.70 16.48 10.44
CA GLY A 175 -5.08 17.11 9.18
C GLY A 175 -4.29 16.50 8.01
N THR A 176 -2.97 16.40 8.17
CA THR A 176 -2.10 15.78 7.17
C THR A 176 -2.39 14.28 7.04
N ALA A 177 -2.58 13.57 8.15
CA ALA A 177 -2.96 12.15 8.14
C ALA A 177 -4.28 11.94 7.37
N SER A 178 -5.30 12.75 7.64
CA SER A 178 -6.58 12.70 6.92
C SER A 178 -6.40 12.87 5.41
N LYS A 179 -5.62 13.88 5.01
CA LYS A 179 -5.29 14.15 3.60
C LYS A 179 -4.55 12.99 2.95
N VAL A 180 -3.54 12.42 3.62
CA VAL A 180 -2.76 11.30 3.10
C VAL A 180 -3.63 10.06 2.93
N ILE A 181 -4.43 9.71 3.95
CA ILE A 181 -5.34 8.55 3.91
C ILE A 181 -6.38 8.72 2.79
N ALA A 182 -6.99 9.91 2.67
CA ALA A 182 -8.01 10.16 1.64
C ALA A 182 -7.41 10.05 0.23
N THR A 183 -6.21 10.60 0.05
CA THR A 183 -5.51 10.57 -1.23
C THR A 183 -5.08 9.16 -1.59
N ASN A 184 -4.65 8.34 -0.64
CA ASN A 184 -4.29 6.94 -0.89
C ASN A 184 -5.50 6.13 -1.37
N HIS A 185 -6.60 6.12 -0.59
CA HIS A 185 -7.83 5.39 -0.95
C HIS A 185 -8.42 5.81 -2.29
N VAL A 186 -8.41 7.11 -2.59
CA VAL A 186 -8.88 7.62 -3.88
C VAL A 186 -7.92 7.23 -5.00
N THR A 187 -6.61 7.28 -4.77
CA THR A 187 -5.61 6.89 -5.77
C THR A 187 -5.76 5.43 -6.16
N ASN A 188 -6.07 4.55 -5.20
CA ASN A 188 -6.44 3.17 -5.50
C ASN A 188 -7.59 3.10 -6.51
N ASP A 189 -8.71 3.79 -6.24
CA ASP A 189 -9.88 3.78 -7.13
C ASP A 189 -9.55 4.31 -8.53
N VAL A 190 -8.73 5.36 -8.59
CA VAL A 190 -8.29 5.95 -9.85
C VAL A 190 -7.43 4.96 -10.64
N ILE A 191 -6.44 4.31 -10.01
CA ILE A 191 -5.58 3.31 -10.67
C ILE A 191 -6.42 2.13 -11.19
N VAL A 192 -7.29 1.57 -10.35
CA VAL A 192 -8.15 0.44 -10.72
C VAL A 192 -9.05 0.80 -11.91
N TYR A 193 -9.71 1.96 -11.86
CA TYR A 193 -10.55 2.43 -12.97
C TYR A 193 -9.76 2.58 -14.27
N VAL A 194 -8.62 3.26 -14.24
CA VAL A 194 -7.84 3.55 -15.46
C VAL A 194 -7.27 2.26 -16.06
N LYS A 195 -6.71 1.37 -15.23
CA LYS A 195 -6.22 0.05 -15.70
C LYS A 195 -7.32 -0.76 -16.38
N ALA A 196 -8.54 -0.75 -15.82
CA ALA A 196 -9.67 -1.48 -16.38
C ALA A 196 -10.24 -0.87 -17.68
N ASN A 197 -10.19 0.46 -17.85
CA ASN A 197 -10.98 1.15 -18.89
C ASN A 197 -10.16 1.89 -19.96
N LYS A 198 -8.90 2.26 -19.68
CA LYS A 198 -8.07 3.08 -20.59
C LYS A 198 -6.82 2.34 -21.09
N GLY A 199 -6.65 1.08 -20.70
CA GLY A 199 -5.52 0.24 -21.11
C GLY A 199 -4.30 0.38 -20.20
N LYS A 200 -3.17 -0.21 -20.62
CA LYS A 200 -1.98 -0.36 -19.78
C LYS A 200 -1.15 0.92 -19.59
N LYS A 201 -1.30 1.93 -20.47
CA LYS A 201 -0.49 3.15 -20.38
C LYS A 201 -1.11 4.11 -19.37
N LEU A 202 -0.54 4.15 -18.18
CA LEU A 202 -0.98 5.04 -17.11
C LEU A 202 -0.31 6.41 -17.26
N ASN A 203 -1.10 7.45 -17.58
CA ASN A 203 -0.62 8.83 -17.51
C ASN A 203 -0.53 9.26 -16.05
N VAL A 204 0.66 9.10 -15.44
CA VAL A 204 0.91 9.38 -14.02
C VAL A 204 0.46 10.78 -13.61
N LYS A 205 0.71 11.80 -14.46
CA LYS A 205 0.30 13.19 -14.16
C LYS A 205 -1.23 13.31 -14.03
N SER A 206 -1.97 12.62 -14.89
CA SER A 206 -3.44 12.64 -14.83
C SER A 206 -3.99 11.79 -13.71
N LEU A 207 -3.34 10.66 -13.38
CA LEU A 207 -3.67 9.88 -12.17
C LEU A 207 -3.52 10.77 -10.94
N ILE A 208 -2.36 11.42 -10.76
CA ILE A 208 -2.08 12.32 -9.65
C ILE A 208 -3.11 13.45 -9.58
N LYS A 209 -3.35 14.18 -10.68
CA LYS A 209 -4.33 15.28 -10.71
C LYS A 209 -5.74 14.82 -10.37
N THR A 210 -6.17 13.67 -10.88
CA THR A 210 -7.49 13.09 -10.62
C THR A 210 -7.62 12.70 -9.15
N SER A 211 -6.61 12.00 -8.61
CA SER A 211 -6.56 11.61 -7.20
C SER A 211 -6.63 12.81 -6.26
N LYS A 212 -5.84 13.86 -6.52
CA LYS A 212 -5.84 15.10 -5.74
C LYS A 212 -7.20 15.76 -5.70
N ALA A 213 -7.83 15.93 -6.88
CA ALA A 213 -9.09 16.63 -6.98
C ALA A 213 -10.20 15.90 -6.22
N LEU A 214 -10.25 14.57 -6.37
CA LEU A 214 -11.19 13.71 -5.66
C LEU A 214 -10.91 13.66 -4.15
N ALA A 215 -9.66 13.49 -3.73
CA ALA A 215 -9.29 13.45 -2.31
C ALA A 215 -9.58 14.78 -1.59
N LYS A 216 -9.31 15.91 -2.25
CA LYS A 216 -9.69 17.24 -1.74
C LYS A 216 -11.21 17.32 -1.49
N LYS A 217 -12.02 16.80 -2.43
CA LYS A 217 -13.47 16.75 -2.27
C LYS A 217 -13.90 15.81 -1.15
N VAL A 218 -13.24 14.65 -0.97
CA VAL A 218 -13.52 13.72 0.15
C VAL A 218 -13.37 14.44 1.48
N VAL A 219 -12.22 15.06 1.71
CA VAL A 219 -11.91 15.73 2.99
C VAL A 219 -12.78 16.98 3.19
N THR A 220 -13.11 17.71 2.13
CA THR A 220 -14.00 18.89 2.20
C THR A 220 -15.43 18.49 2.58
N ASP A 221 -15.96 17.43 1.97
CA ASP A 221 -17.30 16.94 2.26
C ASP A 221 -17.36 16.18 3.60
N ASN A 222 -16.22 15.67 4.08
CA ASN A 222 -16.11 14.84 5.28
C ASN A 222 -14.93 15.29 6.17
N PRO A 223 -15.06 16.41 6.92
CA PRO A 223 -13.94 16.94 7.71
C PRO A 223 -13.40 16.02 8.81
N GLY A 224 -14.13 14.96 9.19
CA GLY A 224 -13.69 13.97 10.18
C GLY A 224 -12.93 12.78 9.59
N TYR A 225 -12.79 12.71 8.27
CA TYR A 225 -12.23 11.55 7.57
C TYR A 225 -10.85 11.12 8.14
N PRO A 226 -10.54 9.82 8.28
CA PRO A 226 -11.29 8.63 7.80
C PRO A 226 -12.45 8.19 8.69
N THR A 227 -12.79 8.93 9.73
CA THR A 227 -13.96 8.64 10.57
C THR A 227 -15.08 9.66 10.34
N THR A 228 -16.24 9.42 10.93
CA THR A 228 -17.27 10.46 11.04
C THR A 228 -16.77 11.57 11.97
N THR A 229 -17.37 12.75 11.90
CA THR A 229 -17.07 13.86 12.84
C THR A 229 -17.30 13.51 14.31
N THR A 230 -18.12 12.48 14.58
CA THR A 230 -18.33 11.90 15.92
C THR A 230 -17.27 10.87 16.32
N GLY A 231 -16.40 10.44 15.39
CA GLY A 231 -15.37 9.41 15.59
C GLY A 231 -15.89 7.97 15.65
N GLU A 232 -17.20 7.77 15.58
CA GLU A 232 -17.85 6.48 15.89
C GLU A 232 -17.89 5.49 14.72
N LYS A 233 -17.72 5.96 13.48
CA LYS A 233 -17.85 5.12 12.28
C LYS A 233 -16.75 5.43 11.28
N VAL A 234 -16.27 4.41 10.58
CA VAL A 234 -15.29 4.58 9.50
C VAL A 234 -16.01 4.91 8.20
N VAL A 235 -15.41 5.82 7.45
CA VAL A 235 -15.90 6.31 6.17
C VAL A 235 -15.19 5.55 5.07
N THR A 236 -15.96 4.85 4.24
CA THR A 236 -15.45 4.24 3.01
C THR A 236 -15.74 5.18 1.85
N VAL A 237 -14.68 5.46 1.10
CA VAL A 237 -14.78 6.20 -0.15
C VAL A 237 -14.87 5.19 -1.28
N SER A 238 -15.98 5.24 -2.01
CA SER A 238 -16.10 4.66 -3.33
C SER A 238 -16.44 5.81 -4.26
N VAL A 239 -15.49 6.17 -5.13
CA VAL A 239 -15.74 7.23 -6.09
C VAL A 239 -16.44 6.62 -7.31
N ALA A 240 -17.77 6.65 -7.34
CA ALA A 240 -18.55 6.10 -8.45
C ALA A 240 -18.29 6.81 -9.81
N ASP A 241 -17.78 8.03 -9.78
CA ASP A 241 -17.63 8.89 -10.96
C ASP A 241 -16.16 9.25 -11.30
N VAL A 242 -15.20 8.36 -10.98
CA VAL A 242 -13.78 8.56 -11.35
C VAL A 242 -13.64 8.94 -12.82
N GLU A 243 -14.36 8.25 -13.72
CA GLU A 243 -14.33 8.50 -15.16
C GLU A 243 -14.55 9.98 -15.51
N LYS A 244 -15.61 10.58 -14.95
CA LYS A 244 -15.99 11.95 -15.30
C LYS A 244 -14.90 12.94 -14.90
N VAL A 245 -14.34 12.77 -13.69
CA VAL A 245 -13.25 13.64 -13.22
C VAL A 245 -11.98 13.40 -14.03
N TYR A 246 -11.65 12.15 -14.34
CA TYR A 246 -10.48 11.81 -15.15
C TYR A 246 -10.55 12.43 -16.55
N ILE A 247 -11.71 12.35 -17.23
CA ILE A 247 -11.92 13.00 -18.54
C ILE A 247 -11.73 14.51 -18.47
N LYS A 248 -12.20 15.16 -17.39
CA LYS A 248 -12.03 16.61 -17.18
C LYS A 248 -10.57 16.98 -16.92
N VAL A 249 -9.85 16.16 -16.17
CA VAL A 249 -8.40 16.33 -15.95
C VAL A 249 -7.62 16.25 -17.25
N GLU A 250 -7.90 15.25 -18.10
CA GLU A 250 -7.27 15.11 -19.42
C GLU A 250 -7.59 16.29 -20.35
N ALA A 251 -8.77 16.88 -20.20
CA ALA A 251 -9.16 18.12 -20.88
C ALA A 251 -8.53 19.40 -20.29
N ASN A 252 -7.67 19.28 -19.26
CA ASN A 252 -7.06 20.38 -18.51
C ASN A 252 -8.08 21.34 -17.88
N ASP A 253 -9.22 20.83 -17.42
CA ASP A 253 -10.19 21.62 -16.67
C ASP A 253 -9.58 22.08 -15.33
N PRO A 254 -9.65 23.38 -14.98
CA PRO A 254 -9.08 23.90 -13.74
C PRO A 254 -9.85 23.46 -12.48
N ASP A 255 -11.11 23.01 -12.62
CA ASP A 255 -11.92 22.48 -11.52
C ASP A 255 -12.71 21.23 -11.96
N PRO A 256 -12.01 20.10 -12.15
CA PRO A 256 -12.56 18.91 -12.80
C PRO A 256 -13.68 18.25 -11.99
N VAL A 257 -13.73 18.46 -10.66
CA VAL A 257 -14.76 17.89 -9.80
C VAL A 257 -16.06 18.66 -9.92
N THR A 258 -16.00 20.00 -9.82
CA THR A 258 -17.19 20.85 -10.01
C THR A 258 -17.71 20.72 -11.44
N ALA A 259 -16.83 20.73 -12.43
CA ALA A 259 -17.19 20.58 -13.84
C ALA A 259 -17.81 19.20 -14.17
N ALA A 260 -17.44 18.16 -13.43
CA ALA A 260 -18.04 16.83 -13.54
C ALA A 260 -19.37 16.70 -12.77
N GLY A 261 -19.68 17.65 -11.86
CA GLY A 261 -20.90 17.64 -11.06
C GLY A 261 -20.95 16.53 -10.01
N ILE A 262 -19.80 16.15 -9.44
CA ILE A 262 -19.71 14.97 -8.57
C ILE A 262 -20.06 15.31 -7.13
N THR A 263 -20.93 14.48 -6.54
CA THR A 263 -21.11 14.36 -5.10
C THR A 263 -20.42 13.08 -4.65
N ILE A 264 -19.48 13.17 -3.72
CA ILE A 264 -18.83 11.97 -3.19
C ILE A 264 -19.79 11.31 -2.21
N VAL A 265 -20.34 10.16 -2.61
CA VAL A 265 -21.13 9.33 -1.71
C VAL A 265 -20.18 8.56 -0.82
N VAL A 266 -20.11 8.99 0.43
CA VAL A 266 -19.45 8.23 1.49
C VAL A 266 -20.40 7.14 1.96
N ALA A 267 -19.93 5.89 1.86
CA ALA A 267 -20.58 4.79 2.55
C ALA A 267 -20.03 4.72 3.98
N ILE A 268 -20.92 4.56 4.95
CA ILE A 268 -20.50 4.13 6.28
C ILE A 268 -20.32 2.61 6.19
N ALA A 269 -19.08 2.16 6.29
CA ALA A 269 -18.81 0.76 6.49
C ALA A 269 -18.11 0.56 7.84
N LYS A 270 -18.15 -0.68 8.30
CA LYS A 270 -17.53 -1.05 9.57
C LYS A 270 -16.17 -1.65 9.27
N PRO A 271 -15.15 -1.33 10.07
CA PRO A 271 -13.91 -2.08 10.08
C PRO A 271 -14.21 -3.58 10.18
N VAL A 272 -13.38 -4.40 9.55
CA VAL A 272 -13.41 -5.83 9.78
C VAL A 272 -12.93 -6.07 11.21
N PRO A 273 -13.63 -6.83 12.06
CA PRO A 273 -13.12 -7.15 13.39
C PRO A 273 -11.83 -7.96 13.30
N ALA A 274 -10.84 -7.62 14.12
CA ALA A 274 -9.64 -8.45 14.26
C ALA A 274 -10.04 -9.88 14.71
N PRO A 275 -9.39 -10.93 14.19
CA PRO A 275 -9.63 -12.28 14.66
C PRO A 275 -9.39 -12.37 16.17
N THR A 276 -10.42 -12.67 16.95
CA THR A 276 -10.25 -13.00 18.37
C THR A 276 -9.67 -14.41 18.45
N GLY A 277 -8.47 -14.55 19.01
CA GLY A 277 -7.84 -15.86 19.19
C GLY A 277 -8.79 -16.80 19.92
N ALA A 278 -9.17 -17.90 19.27
CA ALA A 278 -9.95 -18.93 19.91
C ALA A 278 -9.07 -19.71 20.90
N THR A 279 -9.00 -19.27 22.16
CA THR A 279 -8.82 -20.19 23.28
C THR A 279 -10.11 -20.98 23.43
N GLY A 280 -10.20 -22.07 22.68
CA GLY A 280 -11.34 -22.98 22.68
C GLY A 280 -10.88 -24.39 22.37
N SER A 281 -10.08 -24.96 23.28
CA SER A 281 -9.96 -26.41 23.42
C SER A 281 -11.36 -27.00 23.53
N THR A 282 -11.82 -27.69 22.48
CA THR A 282 -12.87 -28.69 22.65
C THR A 282 -12.15 -30.00 22.91
N GLY A 283 -12.03 -30.31 24.20
CA GLY A 283 -11.71 -31.66 24.64
C GLY A 283 -12.71 -32.63 24.02
N LEU A 284 -12.20 -33.56 23.22
CA LEU A 284 -12.94 -34.75 22.84
C LEU A 284 -12.91 -35.70 24.04
N THR A 285 -13.93 -35.62 24.88
CA THR A 285 -14.31 -36.68 25.82
C THR A 285 -15.78 -37.06 25.63
N GLY A 286 -16.01 -38.36 25.42
CA GLY A 286 -17.31 -39.05 25.45
C GLY A 286 -17.74 -39.53 24.06
N GLY A 287 -17.91 -40.83 23.74
CA GLY A 287 -18.21 -41.99 24.57
C GLY A 287 -19.69 -42.42 24.40
N GLY A 288 -19.92 -43.60 23.81
CA GLY A 288 -21.23 -44.28 23.66
C GLY A 288 -21.99 -43.85 22.38
N ASN A 289 -22.41 -44.72 21.46
CA ASN A 289 -22.71 -46.15 21.45
C ASN A 289 -22.15 -46.83 20.20
#